data_AF-A0A1H7LMX6-F1
#
_entry.id   AF-A0A1H7LMX6-F1
#
_cell.length_a   1.000
_cell.length_b   1.000
_cell.length_c   1.000
_cell.angle_alpha   90.00
_cell.angle_beta   90.00
_cell.angle_gamma   90.00
#
_symmetry.space_group_name_H-M   'P 1'
#
loop_
_entity.id
_entity.type
_entity.pdbx_description
1 polymer ?
#
loop_
_entity_poly.entity_id
_entity_poly.type
_entity_poly.pdbx_seq_one_letter_code
_entity_poly.pdbx_strand_id
1 'polypeptide(L)'
;MKEKWINVLTLAFTVALLPPIWAVLSPYIGVTVGAVALICAGLFACLGNNIKKAIPVSLGFLLGDVWAFIALTIMAHSTLNPNLTLYLTLFVMGGLAVILGTIGEKAIFVPAWLAGWAIGLTIMGPMDIAAVGSMPLQIAAAMLAGVWYVGVVGDLFQKMLIKVLKR
;
A
#
# COMPACT_ATOMS: atom_id res chain seq x y z
N MET A 1 -8.15 30.55 13.68
CA MET A 1 -9.12 29.95 12.72
C MET A 1 -8.64 29.96 11.28
N LYS A 2 -8.08 31.06 10.75
CA LYS A 2 -7.58 31.17 9.37
C LYS A 2 -6.53 30.12 9.00
N GLU A 3 -5.53 29.88 9.85
CA GLU A 3 -4.47 28.89 9.58
C GLU A 3 -4.97 27.44 9.52
N LYS A 4 -5.91 27.07 10.41
CA LYS A 4 -6.54 25.75 10.40
C LYS A 4 -7.21 25.48 9.06
N TRP A 5 -7.97 26.45 8.55
CA TRP A 5 -8.66 26.33 7.27
C TRP A 5 -7.71 26.32 6.07
N ILE A 6 -6.61 27.08 6.09
CA ILE A 6 -5.57 26.99 5.05
C ILE A 6 -5.00 25.57 4.98
N ASN A 7 -4.66 24.97 6.13
CA ASN A 7 -4.13 23.60 6.17
C ASN A 7 -5.17 22.58 5.67
N VAL A 8 -6.43 22.71 6.07
CA VAL A 8 -7.52 21.83 5.62
C VAL A 8 -7.75 21.94 4.11
N LEU A 9 -7.85 23.15 3.57
CA LEU A 9 -8.13 23.36 2.15
C LEU A 9 -6.96 22.92 1.26
N THR A 10 -5.72 23.16 1.68
CA THR A 10 -4.54 22.70 0.94
C THR A 10 -4.40 21.18 0.97
N LEU A 11 -4.71 20.53 2.11
CA LEU A 11 -4.76 19.08 2.20
C LEU A 11 -5.85 18.51 1.29
N ALA A 12 -7.07 19.05 1.40
CA ALA A 12 -8.22 18.62 0.60
C ALA A 12 -7.91 18.76 -0.90
N PHE A 13 -7.31 19.87 -1.32
CA PHE A 13 -6.90 20.07 -2.71
C PHE A 13 -5.83 19.07 -3.15
N THR A 14 -4.81 18.81 -2.31
CA THR A 14 -3.76 17.83 -2.61
C THR A 14 -4.34 16.43 -2.83
N VAL A 15 -5.26 16.00 -1.96
CA VAL A 15 -5.96 14.71 -2.06
C VAL A 15 -6.95 14.67 -3.23
N ALA A 16 -7.60 15.79 -3.54
CA ALA A 16 -8.50 15.88 -4.70
C ALA A 16 -7.75 15.93 -6.04
N LEU A 17 -6.46 16.27 -6.03
CA LEU A 17 -5.66 16.43 -7.24
C LEU A 17 -4.77 15.21 -7.52
N LEU A 18 -3.85 14.87 -6.61
CA LEU A 18 -2.77 13.94 -6.92
C LEU A 18 -3.22 12.47 -7.03
N PRO A 19 -3.97 11.88 -6.06
CA PRO A 19 -4.44 10.51 -6.20
C PRO A 19 -5.29 10.27 -7.46
N PRO A 20 -6.26 11.13 -7.82
CA PRO A 20 -7.03 10.95 -9.06
C PRO A 20 -6.16 10.97 -10.33
N ILE A 21 -5.13 11.82 -10.40
CA ILE A 21 -4.17 11.80 -11.51
C ILE A 21 -3.51 10.42 -11.64
N TRP A 22 -3.05 9.83 -10.54
CA TRP A 22 -2.46 8.49 -10.58
C TRP A 22 -3.49 7.43 -11.01
N ALA A 23 -4.70 7.48 -10.46
CA ALA A 23 -5.75 6.52 -10.79
C ALA A 23 -6.10 6.54 -12.29
N VAL A 24 -6.07 7.71 -12.93
CA VAL A 24 -6.34 7.85 -14.36
C VAL A 24 -5.13 7.48 -15.22
N LEU A 25 -3.91 7.82 -14.79
CA LEU A 25 -2.69 7.61 -15.60
C LEU A 25 -2.09 6.21 -15.47
N SER A 26 -2.26 5.55 -14.33
CA SER A 26 -1.67 4.22 -14.06
C SER A 26 -2.02 3.14 -15.09
N PRO A 27 -3.25 3.06 -15.65
CA PRO A 27 -3.56 2.08 -16.68
C PRO A 27 -2.76 2.29 -17.98
N TYR A 28 -2.43 3.53 -18.33
CA TYR A 28 -1.65 3.85 -19.54
C TYR A 28 -0.20 3.37 -19.48
N ILE A 29 0.31 3.08 -18.27
CA ILE A 29 1.64 2.50 -18.05
C ILE A 29 1.56 1.02 -17.64
N GLY A 30 0.41 0.36 -17.84
CA GLY A 30 0.22 -1.06 -17.59
C GLY A 30 -0.11 -1.44 -16.14
N VAL A 31 -0.49 -0.48 -15.29
CA VAL A 31 -0.92 -0.73 -13.90
C VAL A 31 -2.44 -0.58 -13.80
N THR A 32 -3.17 -1.70 -13.73
CA THR A 32 -4.64 -1.70 -13.69
C THR A 32 -5.21 -1.52 -12.28
N VAL A 33 -4.36 -1.66 -11.26
CA VAL A 33 -4.72 -1.62 -9.83
C VAL A 33 -4.39 -0.27 -9.19
N GLY A 34 -4.61 0.84 -9.92
CA GLY A 34 -4.26 2.19 -9.49
C GLY A 34 -4.83 2.60 -8.13
N ALA A 35 -5.99 2.06 -7.74
CA ALA A 35 -6.63 2.32 -6.45
C ALA A 35 -5.81 1.85 -5.24
N VAL A 36 -4.89 0.90 -5.41
CA VAL A 36 -3.98 0.45 -4.35
C VAL A 36 -3.13 1.61 -3.81
N ALA A 37 -2.77 2.57 -4.66
CA ALA A 37 -2.01 3.74 -4.24
C ALA A 37 -2.76 4.59 -3.19
N LEU A 38 -4.10 4.69 -3.28
CA LEU A 38 -4.92 5.41 -2.31
C LEU A 38 -4.90 4.73 -0.93
N ILE A 39 -4.97 3.40 -0.90
CA ILE A 39 -4.91 2.61 0.34
C ILE A 39 -3.55 2.83 1.02
N CYS A 40 -2.47 2.71 0.25
CA CYS A 40 -1.11 2.88 0.74
C CYS A 40 -0.82 4.32 1.21
N ALA A 41 -1.33 5.32 0.48
CA ALA A 41 -1.23 6.72 0.87
C ALA A 41 -1.96 7.00 2.18
N GLY A 42 -3.15 6.42 2.38
CA GLY A 42 -3.91 6.53 3.63
C GLY A 42 -3.12 6.03 4.83
N LEU A 43 -2.49 4.85 4.72
CA LEU A 43 -1.64 4.31 5.78
C LEU A 43 -0.41 5.18 6.04
N PHE A 44 0.24 5.68 4.98
CA PHE A 44 1.42 6.54 5.13
C PHE A 44 1.08 7.91 5.73
N ALA A 45 -0.12 8.44 5.44
CA ALA A 45 -0.64 9.67 6.04
C ALA A 45 -0.81 9.54 7.56
N CYS A 46 -1.16 8.35 8.09
CA CYS A 46 -1.18 8.11 9.54
C CYS A 46 0.21 8.27 10.19
N LEU A 47 1.29 8.18 9.41
CA LEU A 47 2.66 8.43 9.86
C LEU A 47 3.10 9.89 9.62
N GLY A 48 2.15 10.78 9.32
CA GLY A 48 2.40 12.18 9.04
C GLY A 48 3.19 12.41 7.75
N ASN A 49 3.08 11.49 6.78
CA ASN A 49 3.85 11.51 5.53
C ASN A 49 5.37 11.67 5.74
N ASN A 50 5.88 11.12 6.84
CA ASN A 50 7.29 11.27 7.20
C ASN A 50 8.18 10.52 6.22
N ILE A 51 8.93 11.26 5.39
CA ILE A 51 9.84 10.70 4.39
C ILE A 51 10.86 9.71 4.97
N LYS A 52 11.27 9.87 6.24
CA LYS A 52 12.19 8.92 6.91
C LYS A 52 11.58 7.53 7.10
N LYS A 53 10.25 7.43 7.09
CA LYS A 53 9.48 6.18 7.17
C LYS A 53 9.08 5.64 5.79
N ALA A 54 9.26 6.40 4.71
CA ALA A 54 8.83 5.99 3.37
C ALA A 54 9.47 4.67 2.92
N ILE A 55 10.78 4.48 3.18
CA ILE A 55 11.49 3.25 2.82
C ILE A 55 10.98 2.05 3.63
N PRO A 56 10.95 2.07 4.99
CA PRO A 56 10.40 0.95 5.76
C PRO A 56 8.95 0.60 5.44
N VAL A 57 8.13 1.60 5.13
CA VAL A 57 6.72 1.41 4.72
C VAL A 57 6.64 0.77 3.33
N SER A 58 7.44 1.25 2.38
CA SER A 58 7.51 0.67 1.03
C SER A 58 7.94 -0.79 1.09
N LEU A 59 9.03 -1.09 1.82
CA LEU A 59 9.51 -2.46 1.98
C LEU A 59 8.48 -3.35 2.66
N GLY A 60 7.77 -2.83 3.68
CA GLY A 60 6.64 -3.52 4.29
C GLY A 60 5.60 -3.91 3.24
N PHE A 61 5.09 -2.94 2.49
CA PHE A 61 4.08 -3.20 1.44
C PHE A 61 4.54 -4.25 0.41
N LEU A 62 5.76 -4.12 -0.11
CA LEU A 62 6.31 -5.07 -1.09
C LEU A 62 6.46 -6.47 -0.52
N LEU A 63 6.92 -6.60 0.73
CA LEU A 63 6.96 -7.88 1.41
C LEU A 63 5.57 -8.46 1.59
N GLY A 64 4.57 -7.62 1.90
CA GLY A 64 3.17 -8.00 1.95
C GLY A 64 2.65 -8.58 0.63
N ASP A 65 2.97 -7.95 -0.50
CA ASP A 65 2.59 -8.44 -1.82
C ASP A 65 3.21 -9.81 -2.14
N VAL A 66 4.51 -10.00 -1.85
CA VAL A 66 5.17 -11.31 -1.94
C VAL A 66 4.50 -12.33 -1.00
N TRP A 67 4.15 -11.91 0.21
CA TRP A 67 3.46 -12.75 1.19
C TRP A 67 2.09 -13.21 0.68
N ALA A 68 1.37 -12.34 -0.04
CA ALA A 68 0.09 -12.67 -0.65
C ALA A 68 0.24 -13.73 -1.73
N PHE A 69 1.23 -13.57 -2.61
CA PHE A 69 1.52 -14.55 -3.65
C PHE A 69 1.86 -15.93 -3.06
N ILE A 70 2.69 -15.98 -2.02
CA ILE A 70 3.03 -17.23 -1.31
C ILE A 70 1.76 -17.84 -0.68
N ALA A 71 0.94 -17.03 -0.01
CA ALA A 71 -0.30 -17.49 0.61
C ALA A 71 -1.27 -18.11 -0.40
N LEU A 72 -1.44 -17.47 -1.55
CA LEU A 72 -2.28 -17.97 -2.64
C LEU A 72 -1.71 -19.26 -3.23
N THR A 73 -0.39 -19.37 -3.35
CA THR A 73 0.27 -20.59 -3.82
C THR A 73 0.03 -21.75 -2.85
N ILE A 74 0.14 -21.52 -1.55
CA ILE A 74 -0.15 -22.54 -0.51
C ILE A 74 -1.61 -22.97 -0.58
N MET A 75 -2.54 -22.01 -0.70
CA MET A 75 -3.96 -22.30 -0.79
C MET A 75 -4.31 -23.09 -2.05
N ALA A 76 -3.69 -22.77 -3.19
CA ALA A 76 -3.93 -23.43 -4.47
C ALA A 76 -3.44 -24.90 -4.52
N HIS A 77 -2.38 -25.25 -3.78
CA HIS A 77 -1.81 -26.61 -3.77
C HIS A 77 -2.29 -27.46 -2.58
N SER A 78 -3.14 -26.92 -1.71
CA SER A 78 -3.64 -27.67 -0.57
C SER A 78 -4.77 -28.61 -0.97
N THR A 79 -4.71 -29.85 -0.48
CA THR A 79 -5.78 -30.84 -0.64
C THR A 79 -6.80 -30.80 0.49
N LEU A 80 -6.65 -29.90 1.46
CA LEU A 80 -7.56 -29.76 2.60
C LEU A 80 -8.86 -29.04 2.19
N ASN A 81 -9.84 -29.06 3.10
CA ASN A 81 -11.06 -28.27 2.93
C ASN A 81 -10.72 -26.77 2.73
N PRO A 82 -11.31 -26.08 1.74
CA PRO A 82 -10.97 -24.69 1.42
C PRO A 82 -11.03 -23.71 2.60
N ASN A 83 -12.05 -23.84 3.46
CA ASN A 83 -12.19 -22.96 4.63
C ASN A 83 -11.11 -23.23 5.68
N LEU A 84 -10.75 -24.51 5.86
CA LEU A 84 -9.66 -24.89 6.76
C LEU A 84 -8.31 -24.42 6.20
N THR A 85 -8.06 -24.59 4.90
CA THR A 85 -6.86 -24.10 4.23
C THR A 85 -6.72 -22.59 4.36
N LEU A 86 -7.79 -21.84 4.08
CA LEU A 86 -7.81 -20.39 4.23
C LEU A 86 -7.49 -19.99 5.68
N TYR A 87 -8.20 -20.57 6.65
CA TYR A 87 -7.99 -20.26 8.07
C TYR A 87 -6.55 -20.55 8.50
N LEU A 88 -6.03 -21.74 8.21
CA LEU A 88 -4.67 -22.12 8.59
C LEU A 88 -3.61 -21.26 7.90
N THR A 89 -3.80 -20.94 6.61
CA THR A 89 -2.88 -20.06 5.88
C THR A 89 -2.86 -18.68 6.52
N LEU A 90 -4.04 -18.08 6.78
CA LEU A 90 -4.12 -16.77 7.42
C LEU A 90 -3.54 -16.79 8.84
N PHE A 91 -3.83 -17.82 9.61
CA PHE A 91 -3.33 -17.99 10.98
C PHE A 91 -1.80 -18.09 11.02
N VAL A 92 -1.23 -19.03 10.27
CA VAL A 92 0.21 -19.30 10.27
C VAL A 92 0.96 -18.13 9.63
N MET A 93 0.57 -17.72 8.43
CA MET A 93 1.29 -16.67 7.71
C MET A 93 1.12 -15.30 8.35
N GLY A 94 -0.04 -15.01 8.95
CA GLY A 94 -0.27 -13.77 9.68
C GLY A 94 0.57 -13.71 10.95
N GLY A 95 0.60 -14.80 11.73
CA GLY A 95 1.47 -14.91 12.90
C GLY A 95 2.95 -14.77 12.53
N LEU A 96 3.39 -15.46 11.48
CA LEU A 96 4.77 -15.37 11.00
C LEU A 96 5.14 -13.96 10.52
N ALA A 97 4.26 -13.27 9.79
CA ALA A 97 4.51 -11.89 9.36
C ALA A 97 4.74 -10.95 10.55
N VAL A 98 4.01 -11.12 11.65
CA VAL A 98 4.22 -10.31 12.87
C VAL A 98 5.54 -10.65 13.56
N ILE A 99 5.86 -11.94 13.71
CA ILE A 99 7.10 -12.38 14.38
C ILE A 99 8.32 -11.92 13.57
N LEU A 100 8.36 -12.22 12.27
CA LEU A 100 9.44 -11.81 11.37
C LEU A 100 9.51 -10.29 11.23
N GLY A 101 8.34 -9.65 11.17
CA GLY A 101 8.20 -8.21 11.13
C GLY A 101 8.85 -7.51 12.31
N THR A 102 8.64 -8.07 13.52
CA THR A 102 9.20 -7.54 14.77
C THR A 102 10.71 -7.73 14.85
N ILE A 103 11.23 -8.87 14.38
CA ILE A 103 12.69 -9.10 14.30
C ILE A 103 13.35 -8.06 13.37
N GLY A 104 12.65 -7.70 12.28
CA GLY A 104 13.10 -6.72 11.28
C GLY A 104 12.63 -5.28 11.52
N GLU A 105 12.12 -4.91 12.70
CA GLU A 105 11.38 -3.65 12.92
C GLU A 105 12.15 -2.36 12.56
N LYS A 106 13.49 -2.43 12.52
CA LYS A 106 14.35 -1.31 12.10
C LYS A 106 14.32 -1.08 10.58
N ALA A 107 14.07 -2.13 9.80
CA ALA A 107 14.08 -2.13 8.35
C ALA A 107 12.68 -2.03 7.72
N ILE A 108 11.65 -2.54 8.40
CA ILE A 108 10.31 -2.69 7.85
C ILE A 108 9.23 -2.22 8.81
N PHE A 109 8.16 -1.66 8.26
CA PHE A 109 6.99 -1.27 9.03
C PHE A 109 5.94 -2.39 8.99
N VAL A 110 5.81 -3.14 10.08
CA VAL A 110 4.92 -4.32 10.17
C VAL A 110 3.47 -4.03 9.73
N PRO A 111 2.83 -2.91 10.11
CA PRO A 111 1.49 -2.61 9.63
C PRO A 111 1.40 -2.45 8.11
N ALA A 112 2.45 -1.96 7.45
CA ALA A 112 2.48 -1.90 5.98
C ALA A 112 2.66 -3.28 5.36
N TRP A 113 3.39 -4.20 6.00
CA TRP A 113 3.44 -5.60 5.56
C TRP A 113 2.05 -6.24 5.62
N LEU A 114 1.39 -6.18 6.76
CA LEU A 114 0.05 -6.77 6.91
C LEU A 114 -0.97 -6.14 5.95
N ALA A 115 -0.91 -4.82 5.77
CA ALA A 115 -1.76 -4.13 4.79
C ALA A 115 -1.43 -4.54 3.35
N GLY A 116 -0.14 -4.65 3.00
CA GLY A 116 0.28 -5.10 1.68
C GLY A 116 -0.19 -6.52 1.37
N TRP A 117 -0.12 -7.40 2.38
CA TRP A 117 -0.63 -8.76 2.28
C TRP A 117 -2.14 -8.80 2.05
N ALA A 118 -2.92 -8.03 2.82
CA ALA A 118 -4.36 -7.93 2.63
C ALA A 118 -4.73 -7.38 1.24
N ILE A 119 -4.01 -6.37 0.74
CA ILE A 119 -4.18 -5.84 -0.62
C ILE A 119 -3.92 -6.93 -1.67
N GLY A 120 -2.78 -7.61 -1.57
CA GLY A 120 -2.41 -8.67 -2.50
C GLY A 120 -3.44 -9.81 -2.52
N LEU A 121 -3.91 -10.26 -1.36
CA LEU A 121 -4.96 -11.27 -1.26
C LEU A 121 -6.29 -10.80 -1.85
N THR A 122 -6.64 -9.52 -1.69
CA THR A 122 -7.90 -8.98 -2.22
C THR A 122 -7.89 -8.89 -3.74
N ILE A 123 -6.75 -8.51 -4.32
CA ILE A 123 -6.62 -8.33 -5.77
C ILE A 123 -6.39 -9.68 -6.47
N MET A 124 -5.47 -10.50 -5.96
CA MET A 124 -5.08 -11.76 -6.61
C MET A 124 -5.92 -12.95 -6.16
N GLY A 125 -6.60 -12.89 -5.02
CA GLY A 125 -7.39 -14.00 -4.49
C GLY A 125 -8.50 -14.53 -5.41
N PRO A 126 -9.22 -13.67 -6.15
CA PRO A 126 -10.19 -14.12 -7.15
C PRO A 126 -9.57 -14.72 -8.43
N MET A 127 -8.25 -14.66 -8.60
CA MET A 127 -7.55 -15.11 -9.80
C MET A 127 -7.05 -16.55 -9.64
N ASP A 128 -6.95 -17.28 -10.75
CA ASP A 128 -6.14 -18.49 -10.78
C ASP A 128 -4.65 -18.12 -10.62
N ILE A 129 -3.91 -18.85 -9.78
CA ILE A 129 -2.48 -18.63 -9.55
C ILE A 129 -1.68 -18.70 -10.87
N ALA A 130 -2.10 -19.54 -11.83
CA ALA A 130 -1.48 -19.62 -13.14
C ALA A 130 -1.71 -18.37 -14.00
N ALA A 131 -2.75 -17.59 -13.71
CA ALA A 131 -3.14 -16.37 -14.41
C ALA A 131 -2.67 -15.08 -13.72
N VAL A 132 -2.01 -15.17 -12.56
CA VAL A 132 -1.52 -14.00 -11.80
C VAL A 132 -0.56 -13.14 -12.61
N GLY A 133 0.27 -13.75 -13.47
CA GLY A 133 1.11 -13.02 -14.44
C GLY A 133 1.89 -11.87 -13.81
N SER A 134 1.74 -10.65 -14.34
CA SER A 134 2.40 -9.44 -13.85
C SER A 134 1.69 -8.75 -12.68
N MET A 135 0.61 -9.31 -12.13
CA MET A 135 -0.21 -8.65 -11.12
C MET A 135 0.57 -8.20 -9.87
N PRO A 136 1.49 -9.02 -9.29
CA PRO A 136 2.30 -8.57 -8.16
C PRO A 136 3.13 -7.31 -8.50
N LEU A 137 3.71 -7.26 -9.71
CA LEU A 137 4.47 -6.08 -10.15
C LEU A 137 3.59 -4.84 -10.27
N GLN A 138 2.34 -4.98 -10.72
CA GLN A 138 1.39 -3.86 -10.80
C GLN A 138 0.96 -3.38 -9.41
N ILE A 139 0.72 -4.31 -8.48
CA ILE A 139 0.40 -4.02 -7.09
C ILE A 139 1.58 -3.29 -6.43
N ALA A 140 2.79 -3.82 -6.57
CA ALA A 140 4.02 -3.20 -6.09
C ALA A 140 4.21 -1.77 -6.63
N ALA A 141 4.02 -1.55 -7.93
CA ALA A 141 4.09 -0.23 -8.54
C ALA A 141 3.06 0.74 -7.93
N ALA A 142 1.82 0.29 -7.74
CA ALA A 142 0.77 1.09 -7.12
C ALA A 142 1.04 1.37 -5.63
N MET A 143 1.59 0.40 -4.88
CA MET A 143 2.00 0.59 -3.48
C MET A 143 3.08 1.67 -3.36
N LEU A 144 4.11 1.60 -4.23
CA LEU A 144 5.17 2.59 -4.27
C LEU A 144 4.64 3.98 -4.67
N ALA A 145 3.72 4.06 -5.63
CA ALA A 145 3.08 5.32 -5.98
C ALA A 145 2.27 5.91 -4.81
N GLY A 146 1.59 5.07 -4.02
CA GLY A 146 0.89 5.52 -2.82
C GLY A 146 1.82 6.17 -1.80
N VAL A 147 2.98 5.57 -1.55
CA VAL A 147 3.96 6.11 -0.58
C VAL A 147 4.68 7.34 -1.13
N TRP A 148 5.24 7.24 -2.34
CA TRP A 148 6.17 8.25 -2.86
C TRP A 148 5.46 9.38 -3.59
N TYR A 149 4.54 9.06 -4.50
CA TYR A 149 3.85 10.08 -5.29
C TYR A 149 2.70 10.71 -4.50
N VAL A 150 1.79 9.91 -3.95
CA VAL A 150 0.66 10.48 -3.20
C VAL A 150 1.09 10.97 -1.82
N GLY A 151 1.89 10.17 -1.11
CA GLY A 151 2.37 10.50 0.24
C GLY A 151 3.42 11.60 0.27
N VAL A 152 4.65 11.29 -0.17
CA VAL A 152 5.81 12.20 -0.06
C VAL A 152 5.63 13.44 -0.96
N VAL A 153 5.37 13.26 -2.25
CA VAL A 153 5.18 14.41 -3.17
C VAL A 153 3.94 15.21 -2.79
N GLY A 154 2.86 14.56 -2.35
CA GLY A 154 1.67 15.26 -1.84
C GLY A 154 1.95 16.14 -0.63
N ASP A 155 2.69 15.63 0.36
CA ASP A 155 3.09 16.43 1.53
C ASP A 155 3.99 17.62 1.15
N LEU A 156 4.95 17.42 0.24
CA LEU A 156 5.79 18.50 -0.28
C LEU A 156 4.96 19.57 -1.02
N PHE A 157 4.03 19.13 -1.87
CA PHE A 157 3.13 20.00 -2.61
C PHE A 157 2.23 20.81 -1.68
N GLN A 158 1.64 20.18 -0.67
CA GLN A 158 0.81 20.85 0.33
C GLN A 158 1.63 21.91 1.09
N LYS A 159 2.83 21.58 1.56
CA LYS A 159 3.71 22.52 2.27
C LYS A 159 4.08 23.71 1.41
N MET A 160 4.33 23.49 0.11
CA MET A 160 4.56 24.56 -0.85
C MET A 160 3.35 25.49 -0.97
N LEU A 161 2.14 24.93 -1.14
CA LEU A 161 0.90 25.72 -1.21
C LEU A 161 0.68 26.56 0.04
N ILE A 162 0.88 25.97 1.23
CA ILE A 162 0.75 26.69 2.51
C ILE A 162 1.73 27.86 2.56
N LYS A 163 2.97 27.67 2.12
CA LYS A 163 4.00 28.73 2.10
C LYS A 163 3.64 29.88 1.15
N VAL A 164 3.02 29.58 0.02
CA VAL A 164 2.56 30.58 -0.96
C VAL A 164 1.35 31.34 -0.44
N LEU A 165 0.37 30.67 0.18
CA LEU A 165 -0.87 31.28 0.67
C LEU A 165 -0.71 32.06 1.98
N LYS A 166 0.35 31.79 2.75
CA LYS A 166 0.69 32.53 3.97
C LYS A 166 1.61 33.73 3.71
N ARG A 167 2.18 33.83 2.51
CA ARG A 167 2.87 35.05 2.04
C ARG A 167 1.85 36.12 1.71
#